data_AF-A0A5J6XPE5-F1
#
_entry.id   AF-A0A5J6XPE5-F1
#
_cell.length_a   1.000
_cell.length_b   1.000
_cell.length_c   1.000
_cell.angle_alpha   90.00
_cell.angle_beta   90.00
_cell.angle_gamma   90.00
#
_symmetry.space_group_name_H-M   'P 1'
#
loop_
_entity.id
_entity.type
_entity.pdbx_description
1 polymer ?
#
loop_
_entity_poly.entity_id
_entity_poly.type
_entity_poly.pdbx_seq_one_letter_code
_entity_poly.pdbx_strand_id
1 'polypeptide(L)'
;METNEKELLLKQINDLTEKVRELEAKDRKVSVPMIASIIPDTLLVPLTFDVSVAYFDQVIQIILNYVNNSEIDSIVLDFSGFVLKDCDNLELMGENIGNLISSLKVMGIQVLVVGLSPEFVKDLVSSQLPFTNSLHAFSTFKTALECLMKEKGLIMVKESLK
;
A
#
# COMPACT_ATOMS: atom_id res chain seq x y z
N MET A 1 -36.15 -4.45 -41.98
CA MET A 1 -35.12 -5.48 -41.74
C MET A 1 -34.03 -4.95 -40.80
N GLU A 2 -33.59 -3.70 -40.96
CA GLU A 2 -32.59 -3.03 -40.11
C GLU A 2 -32.96 -2.90 -38.61
N THR A 3 -34.24 -2.74 -38.28
CA THR A 3 -34.68 -2.58 -36.88
C THR A 3 -34.39 -3.81 -36.00
N ASN A 4 -34.49 -5.01 -36.57
CA ASN A 4 -34.31 -6.28 -35.86
C ASN A 4 -32.82 -6.57 -35.61
N GLU A 5 -31.95 -6.13 -36.51
CA GLU A 5 -30.50 -6.24 -36.38
C GLU A 5 -29.95 -5.28 -35.32
N LYS A 6 -30.51 -4.06 -35.26
CA LYS A 6 -30.18 -3.09 -34.21
C LYS A 6 -30.60 -3.57 -32.81
N GLU A 7 -31.78 -4.17 -32.68
CA GLU A 7 -32.23 -4.77 -31.40
C GLU A 7 -31.35 -5.94 -30.98
N LEU A 8 -30.97 -6.80 -31.93
CA LEU A 8 -30.06 -7.92 -31.67
C LEU A 8 -28.68 -7.43 -31.19
N LEU A 9 -28.14 -6.40 -31.83
CA LEU A 9 -26.85 -5.80 -31.45
C LEU A 9 -26.92 -5.13 -30.07
N LEU A 10 -28.00 -4.41 -29.76
CA LEU A 10 -28.20 -3.81 -28.43
C LEU A 10 -28.27 -4.88 -27.34
N LYS A 11 -28.96 -5.99 -27.61
CA LYS A 11 -29.01 -7.12 -26.69
C LYS A 11 -27.63 -7.74 -26.48
N GLN A 12 -26.88 -7.97 -27.55
CA GLN A 12 -25.52 -8.49 -27.46
C GLN A 12 -24.59 -7.55 -26.68
N ILE A 13 -24.67 -6.24 -26.89
CA ILE A 13 -23.89 -5.24 -26.15
C ILE A 13 -24.22 -5.30 -24.66
N ASN A 14 -25.49 -5.40 -24.30
CA ASN A 14 -25.90 -5.49 -22.90
C ASN A 14 -25.39 -6.79 -22.25
N ASP A 15 -25.57 -7.94 -22.91
CA ASP A 15 -25.11 -9.23 -22.41
C ASP A 15 -23.57 -9.26 -22.27
N LEU A 16 -22.83 -8.68 -23.22
CA LEU A 16 -21.37 -8.54 -23.16
C LEU A 16 -20.94 -7.60 -22.02
N THR A 17 -21.64 -6.48 -21.83
CA THR A 17 -21.35 -5.51 -20.76
C THR A 17 -21.58 -6.12 -19.39
N GLU A 18 -22.68 -6.87 -19.22
CA GLU A 18 -22.97 -7.56 -17.96
C GLU A 18 -21.92 -8.64 -17.67
N LYS A 19 -21.50 -9.40 -18.69
CA LYS A 19 -20.47 -10.42 -18.56
C LYS A 19 -19.09 -9.84 -18.25
N VAL A 20 -18.74 -8.69 -18.84
CA VAL A 20 -17.54 -7.94 -18.47
C VAL A 20 -17.61 -7.52 -17.00
N ARG A 21 -18.75 -6.98 -16.55
CA ARG A 21 -18.96 -6.57 -15.16
C ARG A 21 -18.83 -7.73 -14.17
N GLU A 22 -19.38 -8.91 -14.51
CA GLU A 22 -19.26 -10.11 -13.69
C GLU A 22 -17.82 -10.62 -13.61
N LEU A 23 -17.07 -10.57 -14.71
CA LEU A 23 -15.66 -10.93 -14.75
C LEU A 23 -14.82 -9.94 -13.94
N GLU A 24 -15.04 -8.63 -14.10
CA GLU A 24 -14.39 -7.59 -13.31
C GLU A 24 -14.69 -7.70 -11.80
N ALA A 25 -15.91 -8.10 -11.43
CA ALA A 25 -16.31 -8.31 -10.04
C ALA A 25 -15.70 -9.57 -9.42
N LYS A 26 -15.39 -10.60 -10.21
CA LYS A 26 -14.79 -11.86 -9.73
C LYS A 26 -13.28 -11.78 -9.55
N ASP A 27 -12.58 -10.98 -10.37
CA ASP A 27 -11.12 -10.96 -10.40
C ASP A 27 -10.47 -9.87 -9.53
N ARG A 28 -11.21 -8.88 -9.03
CA ARG A 28 -10.62 -7.75 -8.28
C ARG A 28 -10.75 -7.92 -6.77
N LYS A 29 -10.11 -8.94 -6.20
CA LYS A 29 -9.74 -8.89 -4.78
C LYS A 29 -8.46 -8.08 -4.70
N VAL A 30 -8.52 -6.88 -4.12
CA VAL A 30 -7.34 -6.09 -3.76
C VAL A 30 -6.54 -6.93 -2.76
N SER A 31 -5.52 -7.63 -3.26
CA SER A 31 -4.63 -8.44 -2.43
C SER A 31 -3.43 -7.59 -2.05
N VAL A 32 -3.44 -7.07 -0.83
CA VAL A 32 -2.29 -6.36 -0.26
C VAL A 32 -1.32 -7.39 0.32
N PRO A 33 -0.08 -7.52 -0.17
CA PRO A 33 0.89 -8.43 0.42
C PRO A 33 1.21 -7.98 1.85
N MET A 34 1.06 -8.89 2.81
CA MET A 34 1.37 -8.65 4.22
C MET A 34 2.41 -9.69 4.64
N ILE A 35 3.66 -9.26 4.73
CA ILE A 35 4.82 -10.15 4.88
C ILE A 35 5.36 -10.00 6.30
N ALA A 36 5.29 -11.08 7.10
CA ALA A 36 5.93 -11.09 8.41
C ALA A 36 7.45 -10.92 8.27
N SER A 37 8.04 -10.02 9.06
CA SER A 37 9.47 -9.77 9.05
C SER A 37 10.23 -10.82 9.85
N ILE A 38 11.54 -10.92 9.60
CA ILE A 38 12.47 -11.63 10.47
C ILE A 38 12.65 -10.92 11.83
N ILE A 39 12.25 -9.66 11.92
CA ILE A 39 12.22 -8.90 13.16
C ILE A 39 10.88 -9.21 13.85
N PRO A 40 10.88 -9.60 15.15
CA PRO A 40 9.67 -9.90 15.90
C PRO A 40 8.64 -8.77 15.80
N ASP A 41 7.36 -9.15 15.75
CA ASP A 41 6.21 -8.24 15.83
C ASP A 41 6.22 -7.14 14.77
N THR A 42 6.91 -7.40 13.65
CA THR A 42 7.11 -6.43 12.57
C THR A 42 6.48 -6.94 11.27
N LEU A 43 5.68 -6.08 10.64
CA LEU A 43 5.05 -6.35 9.35
C LEU A 43 5.70 -5.53 8.22
N LEU A 44 5.95 -6.16 7.07
CA LEU A 44 6.32 -5.48 5.83
C LEU A 44 5.10 -5.44 4.90
N VAL A 45 4.76 -4.24 4.43
CA VAL A 45 3.68 -4.02 3.47
C VAL A 45 4.24 -3.29 2.24
N PRO A 46 4.51 -3.99 1.13
CA PRO A 46 4.83 -3.35 -0.13
C PRO A 46 3.57 -2.70 -0.72
N LEU A 47 3.60 -1.39 -0.87
CA LEU A 47 2.55 -0.61 -1.50
C LEU A 47 2.88 -0.47 -2.98
N THR A 48 2.41 -1.44 -3.78
CA THR A 48 2.61 -1.48 -5.23
C THR A 48 1.49 -0.79 -6.00
N PHE A 49 1.80 -0.39 -7.23
CA PHE A 49 1.03 0.56 -8.03
C PHE A 49 -0.29 0.03 -8.66
N ASP A 50 -0.59 -1.27 -8.63
CA ASP A 50 -1.89 -1.79 -9.12
C ASP A 50 -3.09 -1.37 -8.22
N VAL A 51 -2.80 -0.75 -7.09
CA VAL A 51 -3.80 -0.12 -6.24
C VAL A 51 -4.11 1.27 -6.79
N SER A 52 -5.03 1.37 -7.74
CA SER A 52 -5.57 2.68 -8.14
C SER A 52 -6.05 3.46 -6.90
N VAL A 53 -6.14 4.78 -7.00
CA VAL A 53 -6.66 5.62 -5.89
C VAL A 53 -8.01 5.12 -5.37
N ALA A 54 -8.84 4.55 -6.25
CA ALA A 54 -10.14 3.97 -5.90
C ALA A 54 -10.06 2.72 -4.99
N TYR A 55 -8.92 2.04 -4.95
CA TYR A 55 -8.69 0.86 -4.11
C TYR A 55 -7.87 1.16 -2.86
N PHE A 56 -7.28 2.36 -2.76
CA PHE A 56 -6.41 2.69 -1.64
C PHE A 56 -7.16 2.70 -0.30
N ASP A 57 -8.42 3.14 -0.28
CA ASP A 57 -9.28 3.03 0.91
C ASP A 57 -9.46 1.57 1.36
N GLN A 58 -9.58 0.63 0.42
CA GLN A 58 -9.68 -0.80 0.72
C GLN A 58 -8.36 -1.32 1.29
N VAL A 59 -7.22 -0.86 0.77
CA VAL A 59 -5.89 -1.20 1.30
C VAL A 59 -5.74 -0.73 2.74
N ILE A 60 -6.14 0.51 3.05
CA ILE A 60 -6.14 1.02 4.42
C ILE A 60 -6.95 0.11 5.33
N GLN A 61 -8.18 -0.24 4.93
CA GLN A 61 -9.05 -1.11 5.73
C GLN A 61 -8.45 -2.51 5.93
N ILE A 62 -7.86 -3.11 4.89
CA ILE A 62 -7.20 -4.42 4.99
C ILE A 62 -6.06 -4.36 6.01
N ILE A 63 -5.18 -3.35 5.91
CA ILE A 63 -4.04 -3.22 6.82
C ILE A 63 -4.52 -3.01 8.26
N LEU A 64 -5.45 -2.07 8.48
CA LEU A 64 -5.97 -1.77 9.83
C LEU A 64 -6.66 -2.98 10.47
N ASN A 65 -7.45 -3.74 9.70
CA ASN A 65 -8.10 -4.95 10.20
C ASN A 65 -7.08 -6.07 10.51
N TYR A 66 -6.02 -6.19 9.73
CA TYR A 66 -4.98 -7.19 9.97
C TYR A 66 -4.21 -6.89 11.26
N VAL A 67 -3.77 -5.64 11.44
CA VAL A 67 -3.01 -5.25 12.64
C VAL A 67 -3.87 -5.31 13.91
N ASN A 68 -5.17 -5.02 13.83
CA ASN A 68 -6.07 -5.13 14.98
C ASN A 68 -6.20 -6.56 15.55
N ASN A 69 -5.92 -7.58 14.73
CA ASN A 69 -6.06 -8.99 15.10
C ASN A 69 -4.70 -9.70 15.28
N SER A 70 -3.61 -8.96 15.42
CA SER A 70 -2.26 -9.50 15.53
C SER A 70 -1.45 -8.75 16.59
N GLU A 71 -0.33 -9.35 17.02
CA GLU A 71 0.57 -8.75 18.03
C GLU A 71 1.60 -7.79 17.40
N ILE A 72 1.27 -7.18 16.26
CA ILE A 72 2.19 -6.31 15.52
C ILE A 72 2.34 -4.97 16.24
N ASP A 73 3.58 -4.60 16.56
CA ASP A 73 3.94 -3.30 17.14
C ASP A 73 4.65 -2.38 16.15
N SER A 74 5.13 -2.91 15.02
CA SER A 74 5.94 -2.19 14.04
C SER A 74 5.54 -2.55 12.62
N ILE A 75 5.48 -1.55 11.73
CA ILE A 75 5.14 -1.76 10.33
C ILE A 75 6.09 -0.97 9.43
N VAL A 76 6.60 -1.62 8.39
CA VAL A 76 7.40 -1.02 7.33
C VAL A 76 6.54 -0.93 6.07
N LEU A 77 6.19 0.29 5.69
CA LEU A 77 5.50 0.59 4.44
C LEU A 77 6.55 0.82 3.35
N ASP A 78 6.57 -0.06 2.34
CA ASP A 78 7.57 -0.02 1.27
C ASP A 78 6.97 0.53 -0.03
N PHE A 79 7.45 1.70 -0.43
CA PHE A 79 7.06 2.42 -1.64
C PHE A 79 8.08 2.26 -2.78
N SER A 80 9.03 1.32 -2.67
CA SER A 80 10.04 1.11 -3.73
C SER A 80 9.46 0.73 -5.09
N GLY A 81 8.25 0.16 -5.10
CA GLY A 81 7.46 -0.11 -6.32
C GLY A 81 6.57 1.04 -6.78
N PHE A 82 6.64 2.21 -6.15
CA PHE A 82 5.78 3.36 -6.43
C PHE A 82 6.38 4.26 -7.51
N VAL A 83 5.61 4.56 -8.56
CA VAL A 83 6.00 5.46 -9.66
C VAL A 83 5.04 6.65 -9.70
N LEU A 84 5.57 7.87 -9.75
CA LEU A 84 4.79 9.12 -9.69
C LEU A 84 3.85 9.35 -10.88
N LYS A 85 4.30 9.00 -12.09
CA LYS A 85 3.60 9.27 -13.38
C LYS A 85 2.23 8.62 -13.51
N ASP A 86 2.00 7.72 -12.58
CA ASP A 86 1.01 6.68 -12.51
C ASP A 86 -0.06 7.12 -11.45
N CYS A 87 0.22 8.19 -10.69
CA CYS A 87 -0.68 8.80 -9.72
C CYS A 87 -1.60 9.86 -10.37
N ASP A 88 -2.90 9.55 -10.49
CA ASP A 88 -3.90 10.48 -11.04
C ASP A 88 -4.16 11.71 -10.14
N ASN A 89 -4.04 11.56 -8.82
CA ASN A 89 -4.23 12.64 -7.84
C ASN A 89 -3.31 12.47 -6.63
N LEU A 90 -2.18 13.19 -6.67
CA LEU A 90 -1.13 13.12 -5.65
C LEU A 90 -1.57 13.65 -4.28
N GLU A 91 -2.40 14.67 -4.24
CA GLU A 91 -2.89 15.27 -2.99
C GLU A 91 -3.75 14.25 -2.23
N LEU A 92 -4.73 13.66 -2.91
CA LEU A 92 -5.60 12.64 -2.33
C LEU A 92 -4.81 11.39 -1.89
N MET A 93 -3.82 10.95 -2.69
CA MET A 93 -2.95 9.85 -2.28
C MET A 93 -2.13 10.19 -1.04
N GLY A 94 -1.57 11.40 -0.98
CA GLY A 94 -0.85 11.88 0.18
C GLY A 94 -1.72 11.93 1.44
N GLU A 95 -2.95 12.44 1.34
CA GLU A 95 -3.92 12.44 2.44
C GLU A 95 -4.21 11.02 2.93
N ASN A 96 -4.45 10.08 2.00
CA ASN A 96 -4.73 8.69 2.33
C ASN A 96 -3.53 7.99 3.01
N ILE A 97 -2.31 8.24 2.54
CA ILE A 97 -1.08 7.76 3.22
C ILE A 97 -1.00 8.37 4.62
N GLY A 98 -1.25 9.67 4.75
CA GLY A 98 -1.27 10.36 6.05
C GLY A 98 -2.29 9.78 7.02
N ASN A 99 -3.49 9.46 6.55
CA ASN A 99 -4.56 8.83 7.33
C ASN A 99 -4.18 7.43 7.80
N LEU A 100 -3.59 6.61 6.92
CA LEU A 100 -3.08 5.28 7.29
C LEU A 100 -2.04 5.37 8.39
N ILE A 101 -1.01 6.21 8.19
CA ILE A 101 0.10 6.38 9.13
C ILE A 101 -0.43 6.88 10.48
N SER A 102 -1.33 7.86 10.47
CA SER A 102 -1.90 8.42 11.70
C SER A 102 -2.75 7.40 12.44
N SER A 103 -3.56 6.62 11.73
CA SER A 103 -4.39 5.56 12.31
C SER A 103 -3.52 4.50 13.00
N LEU A 104 -2.48 4.01 12.31
CA LEU A 104 -1.53 3.05 12.86
C LEU A 104 -0.80 3.60 14.10
N LYS A 105 -0.34 4.86 14.05
CA LYS A 105 0.29 5.53 15.20
C LYS A 105 -0.65 5.62 16.41
N VAL A 106 -1.94 5.92 16.20
CA VAL A 106 -2.95 5.97 17.27
C VAL A 106 -3.19 4.58 17.88
N MET A 107 -3.05 3.52 17.08
CA MET A 107 -3.08 2.13 17.56
C MET A 107 -1.80 1.71 18.30
N GLY A 108 -0.83 2.61 18.47
CA GLY A 108 0.45 2.31 19.12
C GLY A 108 1.47 1.61 18.23
N ILE A 109 1.21 1.53 16.91
CA ILE A 109 2.09 0.86 15.95
C ILE A 109 3.13 1.86 15.44
N GLN A 110 4.39 1.49 15.56
CA GLN A 110 5.50 2.24 15.00
C GLN A 110 5.53 2.08 13.48
N VAL A 111 5.36 3.19 12.75
CA VAL A 111 5.35 3.19 11.29
C VAL A 111 6.67 3.70 10.73
N LEU A 112 7.33 2.87 9.93
CA LEU A 112 8.53 3.20 9.16
C LEU A 112 8.17 3.23 7.68
N VAL A 113 8.73 4.18 6.95
CA VAL A 113 8.49 4.32 5.50
C VAL A 113 9.79 4.15 4.73
N VAL A 114 9.78 3.36 3.66
CA VAL A 114 10.96 3.12 2.83
C VAL A 114 10.65 3.24 1.34
N GLY A 115 11.69 3.39 0.53
CA GLY A 115 11.56 3.29 -0.92
C GLY A 115 10.93 4.51 -1.61
N LEU A 116 10.74 5.62 -0.90
CA LEU A 116 10.27 6.87 -1.51
C LEU A 116 11.35 7.41 -2.47
N SER A 117 10.96 7.63 -3.73
CA SER A 117 11.87 8.24 -4.71
C SER A 117 12.08 9.73 -4.40
N PRO A 118 13.25 10.32 -4.72
CA PRO A 118 13.50 11.75 -4.51
C PRO A 118 12.48 12.67 -5.21
N GLU A 119 12.00 12.26 -6.38
CA GLU A 119 10.95 12.96 -7.13
C GLU A 119 9.64 12.96 -6.32
N PHE A 120 9.22 11.81 -5.79
CA PHE A 120 8.01 11.69 -4.99
C PHE A 120 8.10 12.48 -3.69
N VAL A 121 9.25 12.45 -3.02
CA VAL A 121 9.47 13.26 -1.82
C VAL A 121 9.34 14.75 -2.13
N LYS A 122 9.89 15.23 -3.24
CA LYS A 122 9.80 16.64 -3.63
C LYS A 122 8.35 17.08 -3.80
N ASP A 123 7.55 16.27 -4.48
CA ASP A 123 6.15 16.60 -4.75
C ASP A 123 5.29 16.45 -3.48
N LEU A 124 5.56 15.43 -2.66
CA LEU A 124 4.88 15.21 -1.37
C LEU A 124 5.17 16.33 -0.36
N VAL A 125 6.41 16.85 -0.32
CA VAL A 125 6.72 18.01 0.55
C VAL A 125 6.07 19.28 0.00
N SER A 126 5.99 19.42 -1.32
CA SER A 126 5.36 20.59 -1.96
C SER A 126 3.85 20.67 -1.74
N SER A 127 3.18 19.54 -1.47
CA SER A 127 1.75 19.51 -1.10
C SER A 127 1.48 19.96 0.34
N GLN A 128 2.52 20.27 1.13
CA GLN A 128 2.41 20.78 2.50
C GLN A 128 1.57 19.91 3.45
N LEU A 129 1.48 18.60 3.17
CA LEU A 129 0.69 17.69 3.98
C LEU A 129 1.30 17.54 5.39
N PRO A 130 0.51 17.67 6.47
CA PRO A 130 1.02 17.75 7.84
C PRO A 130 1.87 16.55 8.29
N PHE A 131 1.58 15.35 7.77
CA PHE A 131 2.26 14.12 8.20
C PHE A 131 3.73 14.06 7.77
N THR A 132 4.12 14.79 6.71
CA THR A 132 5.45 14.75 6.10
C THR A 132 6.57 15.09 7.08
N ASN A 133 6.32 16.00 8.02
CA ASN A 133 7.28 16.43 9.05
C ASN A 133 7.55 15.37 10.14
N SER A 134 6.75 14.32 10.20
CA SER A 134 6.79 13.29 11.26
C SER A 134 7.01 11.87 10.72
N LEU A 135 7.43 11.77 9.46
CA LEU A 135 7.73 10.51 8.79
C LEU A 135 9.06 9.94 9.30
N HIS A 136 9.01 8.73 9.84
CA HIS A 136 10.22 7.97 10.14
C HIS A 136 10.65 7.23 8.87
N ALA A 137 11.34 7.95 7.98
CA ALA A 137 11.67 7.48 6.64
C ALA A 137 13.12 6.96 6.53
N PHE A 138 13.31 5.90 5.75
CA PHE A 138 14.63 5.34 5.42
C PHE A 138 14.75 5.15 3.91
N SER A 139 15.98 5.21 3.40
CA SER A 139 16.23 5.01 1.97
C SER A 139 15.95 3.59 1.50
N THR A 140 16.12 2.59 2.37
CA THR A 140 15.96 1.17 2.04
C THR A 140 15.28 0.39 3.15
N PHE A 141 14.64 -0.73 2.78
CA PHE A 141 14.14 -1.71 3.74
C PHE A 141 15.23 -2.18 4.71
N LYS A 142 16.44 -2.45 4.21
CA LYS A 142 17.59 -2.87 5.03
C LYS A 142 17.87 -1.89 6.17
N THR A 143 17.97 -0.60 5.87
CA THR A 143 18.26 0.43 6.88
C THR A 143 17.14 0.59 7.91
N ALA A 144 15.88 0.37 7.51
CA ALA A 144 14.76 0.36 8.44
C ALA A 144 14.83 -0.86 9.39
N LEU A 145 15.15 -2.05 8.88
CA LEU A 145 15.35 -3.23 9.72
C LEU A 145 16.53 -3.06 10.68
N GLU A 146 17.64 -2.48 10.24
CA GLU A 146 18.79 -2.20 11.12
C GLU A 146 18.41 -1.23 12.25
N CYS A 147 17.46 -0.31 12.03
CA CYS A 147 16.94 0.56 13.06
C CYS A 147 16.10 -0.23 14.07
N LEU A 148 15.09 -0.97 13.58
CA LEU A 148 14.22 -1.80 14.42
C LEU A 148 15.01 -2.84 15.22
N MET A 149 16.05 -3.42 14.63
CA MET A 149 16.95 -4.34 15.34
C MET A 149 17.59 -3.68 16.55
N LYS A 150 18.14 -2.46 16.39
CA LYS A 150 18.76 -1.74 17.50
C LYS A 150 17.74 -1.39 18.59
N GLU A 151 16.56 -0.93 18.19
CA GLU A 151 15.46 -0.57 19.10
C GLU A 151 14.99 -1.79 19.91
N LYS A 152 14.91 -2.96 19.27
CA LYS A 152 14.49 -4.22 19.90
C LYS A 152 15.65 -5.02 20.53
N GLY A 153 16.87 -4.48 20.57
CA GLY A 153 18.03 -5.15 21.17
C GLY A 153 18.51 -6.41 20.42
N LEU A 154 18.28 -6.47 19.11
CA LEU A 154 18.64 -7.59 18.23
C LEU A 154 19.94 -7.31 17.47
N ILE A 155 20.68 -8.38 17.18
CA ILE A 155 21.89 -8.35 16.36
C ILE A 155 21.83 -9.44 15.29
N MET A 156 22.34 -9.16 14.09
CA MET A 156 22.54 -10.18 13.07
C MET A 156 23.91 -10.80 13.26
N VAL A 157 23.95 -12.12 13.41
CA VAL A 157 25.19 -12.89 13.56
C VAL A 157 25.35 -13.74 12.31
N LYS A 158 26.53 -13.66 11.67
CA LYS A 158 26.89 -14.57 10.58
C LYS A 158 27.44 -15.85 11.22
N GLU A 159 26.65 -16.91 11.20
CA GLU A 159 27.14 -18.23 11.58
C GLU A 159 27.78 -18.89 10.35
N SER A 160 29.05 -19.31 10.49
CA SER A 160 29.70 -20.13 9.47
C SER A 160 29.14 -21.53 9.56
N LEU A 161 28.31 -21.92 8.60
CA LEU A 161 27.86 -23.30 8.43
C LEU A 161 29.11 -24.18 8.24
N LYS A 162 29.32 -25.12 9.16
CA LYS A 162 30.38 -26.13 9.09
C LYS A 162 30.06 -27.20 8.05
#